data_AF-A0A397ELR2-F1
#
_entry.id   AF-A0A397ELR2-F1
#
_cell.length_a   1.000
_cell.length_b   1.000
_cell.length_c   1.000
_cell.angle_alpha   90.00
_cell.angle_beta   90.00
_cell.angle_gamma   90.00
#
_symmetry.space_group_name_H-M   'P 1'
#
loop_
_entity.id
_entity.type
_entity.pdbx_description
1 polymer ?
#
loop_
_entity_poly.entity_id
_entity_poly.type
_entity_poly.pdbx_seq_one_letter_code
_entity_poly.pdbx_strand_id
1 'polypeptide(L)'
;DALLIAAVAKHVTIQGLVGLLLQDLPFLVVDDDDDIIADNPEYMGSWSAFVLPGLRVSDDVRKEVVIDTLLSHAMFHRVPRQILLEQFVYAKDIHGRTAFDTTETSVKEHLQRLFFFMQRYEFVPGPAAHVSATSVVRLAYDHGICHQVFHELADQLNVCLTLKHLVDKWDAHFEYFAKDFPGYMTEAEFKKFCDMQYGRKIQVALKFMRREEDYTKEVEVRRLISTRGHVSKYMLNMLPSPSPDEFERAVGSLSVNNDQLSLADFKHVLVLPAADRSLEDIFFKERPSANLIRFLLEEAAHALRLLHSWDIMHGDVKKLNFVRVKHQLKLIDLDAATVMNTLMGSKFSSGVLPP
;
A
#
# COMPACT_ATOMS: atom_id res chain seq x y z
N ASP A 1 -4.26 41.52 -17.21
CA ASP A 1 -4.37 40.50 -18.27
C ASP A 1 -5.00 39.24 -17.72
N ALA A 2 -5.99 38.69 -18.41
CA ALA A 2 -6.59 37.42 -18.03
C ALA A 2 -5.66 36.28 -18.46
N LEU A 3 -5.41 35.33 -17.56
CA LEU A 3 -4.62 34.14 -17.87
C LEU A 3 -5.20 33.42 -19.09
N LEU A 4 -4.34 33.12 -20.08
CA LEU A 4 -4.75 32.48 -21.33
C LEU A 4 -5.54 31.18 -21.07
N ILE A 5 -5.08 30.37 -20.11
CA ILE A 5 -5.75 29.12 -19.73
C ILE A 5 -7.19 29.34 -19.27
N ALA A 6 -7.49 30.43 -18.56
CA ALA A 6 -8.84 30.76 -18.11
C ALA A 6 -9.79 31.09 -19.28
N ALA A 7 -9.26 31.64 -20.37
CA ALA A 7 -10.04 31.97 -21.56
C ALA A 7 -10.32 30.76 -22.46
N VAL A 8 -9.36 29.83 -22.56
CA VAL A 8 -9.39 28.76 -23.59
C VAL A 8 -9.69 27.37 -23.05
N ALA A 9 -9.56 27.09 -21.74
CA ALA A 9 -9.63 25.73 -21.19
C ALA A 9 -10.87 24.91 -21.59
N LYS A 10 -12.03 25.55 -21.77
CA LYS A 10 -13.29 24.92 -22.21
C LYS A 10 -13.29 24.44 -23.66
N HIS A 11 -12.31 24.84 -24.47
CA HIS A 11 -12.24 24.57 -25.91
C HIS A 11 -11.01 23.76 -26.32
N VAL A 12 -10.21 23.33 -25.35
CA VAL A 12 -8.90 22.73 -25.61
C VAL A 12 -8.88 21.28 -25.12
N THR A 13 -8.18 20.43 -25.87
CA THR A 13 -7.98 19.01 -25.52
C THR A 13 -7.01 18.86 -24.36
N ILE A 14 -6.90 17.64 -23.81
CA ILE A 14 -5.90 17.30 -22.79
C ILE A 14 -4.49 17.73 -23.23
N GLN A 15 -4.08 17.39 -24.46
CA GLN A 15 -2.75 17.73 -24.99
C GLN A 15 -2.54 19.23 -25.13
N GLY A 16 -3.56 19.97 -25.57
CA GLY A 16 -3.46 21.42 -25.65
C GLY A 16 -3.35 22.09 -24.28
N LEU A 17 -4.06 21.57 -23.26
CA LEU A 17 -3.96 22.05 -21.89
C LEU A 17 -2.58 21.78 -21.29
N VAL A 18 -2.02 20.58 -21.50
CA VAL A 18 -0.64 20.27 -21.13
C VAL A 18 0.30 21.25 -21.83
N GLY A 19 0.17 21.44 -23.14
CA GLY A 19 0.98 22.39 -23.90
C GLY A 19 0.93 23.81 -23.36
N LEU A 20 -0.25 24.30 -22.94
CA LEU A 20 -0.40 25.61 -22.31
C LEU A 20 0.27 25.69 -20.93
N LEU A 21 0.09 24.67 -20.10
CA LEU A 21 0.72 24.60 -18.77
C LEU A 21 2.24 24.58 -18.85
N LEU A 22 2.79 23.89 -19.85
CA LEU A 22 4.23 23.83 -20.08
C LEU A 22 4.88 25.17 -20.45
N GLN A 23 4.10 26.12 -20.97
CA GLN A 23 4.58 27.47 -21.29
C GLN A 23 4.64 28.38 -20.04
N ASP A 24 3.98 28.00 -18.95
CA ASP A 24 3.87 28.81 -17.73
C ASP A 24 3.87 27.91 -16.48
N LEU A 25 5.02 27.26 -16.26
CA LEU A 25 5.26 26.42 -15.08
C LEU A 25 5.72 27.27 -13.89
N PRO A 26 5.43 26.84 -12.64
CA PRO A 26 5.91 27.53 -11.44
C PRO A 26 7.42 27.43 -11.22
N PHE A 27 8.10 26.60 -12.01
CA PHE A 27 9.52 26.32 -11.93
C PHE A 27 10.12 26.14 -13.32
N LEU A 28 11.44 26.24 -13.40
CA LEU A 28 12.26 25.99 -14.59
C LEU A 28 13.04 24.69 -14.38
N VAL A 29 13.09 23.84 -15.41
CA VAL A 29 14.02 22.70 -15.42
C VAL A 29 15.37 23.23 -15.88
N VAL A 30 16.36 23.17 -14.99
CA VAL A 30 17.74 23.62 -15.25
C VAL A 30 18.66 22.40 -15.42
N ASP A 31 19.74 22.57 -16.17
CA ASP A 31 20.75 21.52 -16.40
C ASP A 31 22.09 22.00 -15.81
N ASP A 32 22.09 22.23 -14.50
CA ASP A 32 23.28 22.58 -13.72
C ASP A 32 23.68 21.39 -12.83
N ASP A 33 24.98 21.31 -12.47
CA ASP A 33 25.53 20.19 -11.69
C ASP A 33 24.95 20.09 -10.26
N ASP A 34 24.47 21.19 -9.70
CA ASP A 34 23.99 21.29 -8.31
C ASP A 34 22.46 21.28 -8.18
N ASP A 35 21.71 21.77 -9.18
CA ASP A 35 20.25 21.89 -9.14
C ASP A 35 19.61 21.44 -10.46
N ILE A 36 18.48 20.72 -10.36
CA ILE A 36 17.70 20.23 -11.52
C ILE A 36 16.45 21.09 -11.74
N ILE A 37 16.05 21.88 -10.73
CA ILE A 37 14.89 22.77 -10.77
C ILE A 37 15.20 24.10 -10.08
N ALA A 38 14.75 25.20 -10.66
CA ALA A 38 14.76 26.54 -10.05
C ALA A 38 13.36 27.19 -10.09
N ASP A 39 13.09 28.13 -9.18
CA ASP A 39 11.83 28.91 -9.21
C ASP A 39 11.70 29.70 -10.53
N ASN A 40 10.49 29.77 -11.09
CA ASN A 40 10.24 30.59 -12.28
C ASN A 40 9.78 32.01 -11.89
N PRO A 41 10.62 33.05 -12.05
CA PRO A 41 10.26 34.43 -11.70
C PRO A 41 9.21 35.03 -12.65
N GLU A 42 9.04 34.45 -13.84
CA GLU A 42 8.06 34.87 -14.84
C GLU A 42 6.76 34.06 -14.76
N TYR A 43 6.59 33.24 -13.71
CA TYR A 43 5.38 32.45 -13.53
C TYR A 43 4.14 33.35 -13.38
N MET A 44 3.20 33.21 -14.30
CA MET A 44 1.97 34.02 -14.35
C MET A 44 0.81 33.40 -13.57
N GLY A 45 0.93 32.14 -13.14
CA GLY A 45 -0.11 31.48 -12.33
C GLY A 45 -0.94 30.44 -13.07
N SER A 46 -0.57 29.99 -14.27
CA SER A 46 -1.40 29.06 -15.07
C SER A 46 -1.69 27.75 -14.36
N TRP A 47 -0.70 27.15 -13.70
CA TRP A 47 -0.90 25.92 -12.92
C TRP A 47 -1.86 26.14 -11.75
N SER A 48 -1.65 27.19 -10.97
CA SER A 48 -2.50 27.54 -9.83
C SER A 48 -3.94 27.80 -10.32
N ALA A 49 -4.12 28.50 -11.43
CA ALA A 49 -5.44 28.72 -12.03
C ALA A 49 -6.08 27.42 -12.54
N PHE A 50 -5.29 26.49 -13.08
CA PHE A 50 -5.77 25.21 -13.58
C PHE A 50 -6.40 24.34 -12.49
N VAL A 51 -5.73 24.25 -11.35
CA VAL A 51 -6.17 23.40 -10.24
C VAL A 51 -7.30 24.02 -9.43
N LEU A 52 -7.62 25.32 -9.63
CA LEU A 52 -8.73 25.97 -8.92
C LEU A 52 -10.09 25.36 -9.30
N PRO A 53 -11.03 25.24 -8.33
CA PRO A 53 -12.38 24.73 -8.59
C PRO A 53 -13.16 25.52 -9.66
N GLY A 54 -12.87 26.81 -9.81
CA GLY A 54 -13.61 27.70 -10.70
C GLY A 54 -13.30 27.53 -12.20
N LEU A 55 -12.20 26.87 -12.56
CA LEU A 55 -11.83 26.71 -13.95
C LEU A 55 -12.66 25.62 -14.62
N ARG A 56 -13.45 26.03 -15.62
CA ARG A 56 -14.22 25.11 -16.48
C ARG A 56 -13.34 24.59 -17.62
N VAL A 57 -13.17 23.28 -17.66
CA VAL A 57 -12.58 22.55 -18.79
C VAL A 57 -13.70 21.98 -19.67
N SER A 58 -13.35 21.47 -20.85
CA SER A 58 -14.29 20.73 -21.71
C SER A 58 -14.85 19.51 -20.96
N ASP A 59 -16.09 19.12 -21.23
CA ASP A 59 -16.76 17.99 -20.57
C ASP A 59 -16.03 16.64 -20.77
N ASP A 60 -15.28 16.52 -21.87
CA ASP A 60 -14.46 15.34 -22.18
C ASP A 60 -13.08 15.35 -21.48
N VAL A 61 -12.76 16.42 -20.74
CA VAL A 61 -11.47 16.63 -20.09
C VAL A 61 -11.59 16.44 -18.58
N ARG A 62 -10.77 15.53 -18.06
CA ARG A 62 -10.57 15.33 -16.62
C ARG A 62 -9.24 15.95 -16.21
N LYS A 63 -9.26 16.82 -15.19
CA LYS A 63 -8.05 17.51 -14.73
C LYS A 63 -7.00 16.54 -14.22
N GLU A 64 -7.43 15.46 -13.60
CA GLU A 64 -6.58 14.37 -13.10
C GLU A 64 -5.74 13.77 -14.25
N VAL A 65 -6.37 13.55 -15.41
CA VAL A 65 -5.69 13.02 -16.61
C VAL A 65 -4.71 14.03 -17.21
N VAL A 66 -5.04 15.32 -17.18
CA VAL A 66 -4.11 16.39 -17.59
C VAL A 66 -2.88 16.41 -16.68
N ILE A 67 -3.06 16.27 -15.36
CA ILE A 67 -1.97 16.21 -14.38
C ILE A 67 -1.08 14.99 -14.65
N ASP A 68 -1.66 13.82 -14.85
CA ASP A 68 -0.90 12.59 -15.13
C ASP A 68 -0.12 12.70 -16.45
N THR A 69 -0.73 13.30 -17.47
CA THR A 69 -0.09 13.54 -18.78
C THR A 69 1.05 14.55 -18.65
N LEU A 70 0.84 15.63 -17.88
CA LEU A 70 1.84 16.65 -17.60
C LEU A 70 3.05 16.07 -16.87
N LEU A 71 2.83 15.34 -15.77
CA LEU A 71 3.89 14.73 -14.97
C LEU A 71 4.67 13.64 -15.71
N SER A 72 4.09 13.07 -16.76
CA SER A 72 4.73 12.06 -17.62
C SER A 72 5.41 12.67 -18.85
N HIS A 73 5.40 14.00 -18.98
CA HIS A 73 5.97 14.68 -20.14
C HIS A 73 7.48 14.49 -20.22
N ALA A 74 7.99 14.26 -21.43
CA ALA A 74 9.40 13.93 -21.68
C ALA A 74 10.39 14.99 -21.18
N MET A 75 9.96 16.25 -21.05
CA MET A 75 10.82 17.30 -20.50
C MET A 75 11.26 17.06 -19.05
N PHE A 76 10.49 16.27 -18.29
CA PHE A 76 10.79 15.99 -16.88
C PHE A 76 11.56 14.68 -16.68
N HIS A 77 12.03 14.02 -17.74
CA HIS A 77 12.67 12.70 -17.64
C HIS A 77 13.89 12.63 -16.70
N ARG A 78 14.60 13.74 -16.49
CA ARG A 78 15.74 13.85 -15.56
C ARG A 78 15.36 14.29 -14.15
N VAL A 79 14.14 14.77 -13.96
CA VAL A 79 13.66 15.27 -12.68
C VAL A 79 13.10 14.10 -11.86
N PRO A 80 13.61 13.84 -10.65
CA PRO A 80 13.01 12.86 -9.76
C PRO A 80 11.53 13.18 -9.52
N ARG A 81 10.65 12.19 -9.71
CA ARG A 81 9.19 12.38 -9.66
C ARG A 81 8.72 13.05 -8.37
N GLN A 82 9.33 12.72 -7.24
CA GLN A 82 8.97 13.31 -5.95
C GLN A 82 9.25 14.82 -5.91
N ILE A 83 10.43 15.25 -6.37
CA ILE A 83 10.77 16.68 -6.45
C ILE A 83 9.79 17.38 -7.39
N LEU A 84 9.52 16.81 -8.56
CA LEU A 84 8.55 17.36 -9.52
C LEU A 84 7.16 17.56 -8.89
N LEU A 85 6.67 16.56 -8.17
CA LEU A 85 5.37 16.61 -7.49
C LEU A 85 5.34 17.71 -6.42
N GLU A 86 6.40 17.83 -5.61
CA GLU A 86 6.52 18.86 -4.60
C GLU A 86 6.42 20.27 -5.22
N GLN A 87 7.08 20.49 -6.36
CA GLN A 87 7.01 21.77 -7.06
C GLN A 87 5.59 22.13 -7.51
N PHE A 88 4.84 21.16 -8.06
CA PHE A 88 3.45 21.40 -8.44
C PHE A 88 2.54 21.59 -7.22
N VAL A 89 2.69 20.78 -6.19
CA VAL A 89 1.80 20.76 -5.01
C VAL A 89 1.99 22.02 -4.16
N TYR A 90 3.24 22.44 -3.97
CA TYR A 90 3.58 23.60 -3.14
C TYR A 90 3.72 24.91 -3.93
N ALA A 91 3.51 24.89 -5.25
CA ALA A 91 3.44 26.09 -6.08
C ALA A 91 2.48 27.13 -5.47
N LYS A 92 2.93 28.37 -5.33
CA LYS A 92 2.14 29.44 -4.71
C LYS A 92 1.38 30.24 -5.76
N ASP A 93 0.15 30.61 -5.43
CA ASP A 93 -0.61 31.59 -6.19
C ASP A 93 -0.18 33.04 -5.87
N ILE A 94 -0.80 34.01 -6.53
CA ILE A 94 -0.57 35.46 -6.31
C ILE A 94 -0.85 35.92 -4.86
N HIS A 95 -1.53 35.11 -4.06
CA HIS A 95 -1.85 35.38 -2.66
C HIS A 95 -0.96 34.59 -1.70
N GLY A 96 0.06 33.88 -2.21
CA GLY A 96 0.99 33.08 -1.42
C GLY A 96 0.43 31.75 -0.91
N ARG A 97 -0.76 31.34 -1.36
CA ARG A 97 -1.40 30.07 -0.98
C ARG A 97 -0.90 28.96 -1.90
N THR A 98 -0.73 27.75 -1.36
CA THR A 98 -0.28 26.62 -2.19
C THR A 98 -1.39 26.14 -3.13
N ALA A 99 -1.01 25.57 -4.26
CA ALA A 99 -1.91 24.89 -5.18
C ALA A 99 -2.75 23.82 -4.45
N PHE A 100 -2.12 23.10 -3.51
CA PHE A 100 -2.77 22.09 -2.69
C PHE A 100 -3.86 22.62 -1.74
N ASP A 101 -3.70 23.83 -1.23
CA ASP A 101 -4.68 24.45 -0.32
C ASP A 101 -5.88 25.02 -1.06
N THR A 102 -5.69 25.39 -2.33
CA THR A 102 -6.68 26.12 -3.13
C THR A 102 -7.45 25.24 -4.12
N THR A 103 -6.95 24.04 -4.40
CA THR A 103 -7.55 23.12 -5.37
C THR A 103 -8.86 22.48 -4.89
N GLU A 104 -9.65 21.99 -5.84
CA GLU A 104 -10.88 21.25 -5.58
C GLU A 104 -10.63 19.86 -4.98
N THR A 105 -11.64 19.32 -4.27
CA THR A 105 -11.50 18.08 -3.49
C THR A 105 -11.02 16.89 -4.33
N SER A 106 -11.54 16.68 -5.54
CA SER A 106 -11.15 15.55 -6.39
C SER A 106 -9.68 15.65 -6.82
N VAL A 107 -9.24 16.83 -7.25
CA VAL A 107 -7.85 17.08 -7.64
C VAL A 107 -6.93 17.01 -6.42
N LYS A 108 -7.37 17.49 -5.25
CA LYS A 108 -6.63 17.37 -4.00
C LYS A 108 -6.37 15.91 -3.64
N GLU A 109 -7.41 15.08 -3.68
CA GLU A 109 -7.29 13.64 -3.42
C GLU A 109 -6.39 12.95 -4.45
N HIS A 110 -6.45 13.35 -5.74
CA HIS A 110 -5.55 12.86 -6.78
C HIS A 110 -4.10 13.21 -6.47
N LEU A 111 -3.79 14.49 -6.22
CA LEU A 111 -2.44 14.96 -5.89
C LEU A 111 -1.88 14.27 -4.64
N GLN A 112 -2.70 14.01 -3.61
CA GLN A 112 -2.28 13.23 -2.44
C GLN A 112 -1.87 11.81 -2.82
N ARG A 113 -2.68 11.13 -3.65
CA ARG A 113 -2.37 9.76 -4.08
C ARG A 113 -1.07 9.67 -4.85
N LEU A 114 -0.70 10.71 -5.61
CA LEU A 114 0.56 10.71 -6.36
C LEU A 114 1.82 10.62 -5.48
N PHE A 115 1.74 10.97 -4.19
CA PHE A 115 2.82 10.77 -3.20
C PHE A 115 2.88 9.36 -2.63
N PHE A 116 1.82 8.56 -2.77
CA PHE A 116 1.79 7.22 -2.23
C PHE A 116 2.57 6.27 -3.12
N PHE A 117 3.24 5.29 -2.52
CA PHE A 117 3.90 4.24 -3.28
C PHE A 117 2.87 3.46 -4.09
N MET A 118 3.12 3.34 -5.40
CA MET A 118 2.15 2.81 -6.37
C MET A 118 0.78 3.51 -6.33
N GLN A 119 0.74 4.77 -5.92
CA GLN A 119 -0.46 5.58 -5.72
C GLN A 119 -1.47 5.00 -4.71
N ARG A 120 -1.02 4.08 -3.87
CA ARG A 120 -1.89 3.28 -2.99
C ARG A 120 -1.38 3.19 -1.55
N TYR A 121 -0.08 3.00 -1.39
CA TYR A 121 0.53 2.75 -0.09
C TYR A 121 1.17 4.02 0.46
N GLU A 122 0.54 4.62 1.45
CA GLU A 122 1.10 5.73 2.23
C GLU A 122 2.02 5.13 3.30
N PHE A 123 3.33 5.20 3.11
CA PHE A 123 4.25 4.65 4.11
C PHE A 123 4.13 5.35 5.46
N VAL A 124 4.17 4.57 6.54
CA VAL A 124 4.26 5.13 7.89
C VAL A 124 5.66 5.76 8.07
N PRO A 125 5.75 7.01 8.55
CA PRO A 125 7.03 7.64 8.84
C PRO A 125 7.87 6.84 9.83
N GLY A 126 9.19 6.83 9.62
CA GLY A 126 10.14 6.11 10.46
C GLY A 126 10.84 4.94 9.74
N PRO A 127 11.67 4.16 10.48
CA PRO A 127 12.45 3.09 9.89
C PRO A 127 11.59 1.92 9.42
N ALA A 128 12.20 1.01 8.66
CA ALA A 128 11.59 -0.29 8.38
C ALA A 128 11.31 -1.06 9.69
N ALA A 129 10.19 -1.78 9.73
CA ALA A 129 9.81 -2.62 10.86
C ALA A 129 10.73 -3.84 10.99
N HIS A 130 11.29 -4.30 9.87
CA HIS A 130 12.25 -5.38 9.82
C HIS A 130 13.19 -5.21 8.62
N VAL A 131 14.46 -5.56 8.77
CA VAL A 131 15.47 -5.57 7.71
C VAL A 131 16.33 -6.83 7.86
N SER A 132 16.48 -7.59 6.78
CA SER A 132 17.40 -8.71 6.68
C SER A 132 18.03 -8.77 5.29
N ALA A 133 18.93 -9.73 5.07
CA ALA A 133 19.52 -9.97 3.75
C ALA A 133 18.50 -10.48 2.71
N THR A 134 17.36 -11.02 3.14
CA THR A 134 16.38 -11.65 2.25
C THR A 134 15.06 -10.90 2.17
N SER A 135 14.74 -10.07 3.17
CA SER A 135 13.49 -9.30 3.19
C SER A 135 13.58 -7.98 3.96
N VAL A 136 12.73 -7.03 3.57
CA VAL A 136 12.50 -5.77 4.29
C VAL A 136 11.00 -5.63 4.52
N VAL A 137 10.59 -5.16 5.71
CA VAL A 137 9.18 -4.93 6.02
C VAL A 137 8.96 -3.45 6.33
N ARG A 138 8.03 -2.82 5.61
CA ARG A 138 7.58 -1.44 5.87
C ARG A 138 6.09 -1.45 6.21
N LEU A 139 5.72 -0.65 7.22
CA LEU A 139 4.32 -0.39 7.51
C LEU A 139 3.82 0.72 6.56
N ALA A 140 2.60 0.56 6.07
CA ALA A 140 1.93 1.54 5.24
C ALA A 140 0.44 1.56 5.55
N TYR A 141 -0.23 2.62 5.15
CA TYR A 141 -1.68 2.64 5.02
C TYR A 141 -2.05 2.33 3.57
N ASP A 142 -2.89 1.32 3.38
CA ASP A 142 -3.45 0.96 2.08
C ASP A 142 -4.75 1.75 1.85
N HIS A 143 -4.72 2.64 0.86
CA HIS A 143 -5.85 3.48 0.45
C HIS A 143 -6.71 2.86 -0.66
N GLY A 144 -6.28 1.72 -1.24
CA GLY A 144 -6.91 1.09 -2.40
C GLY A 144 -7.54 -0.29 -2.11
N ILE A 145 -7.27 -0.89 -0.96
CA ILE A 145 -7.70 -2.26 -0.65
C ILE A 145 -9.22 -2.47 -0.77
N CYS A 146 -10.03 -1.52 -0.30
CA CYS A 146 -11.49 -1.66 -0.37
C CYS A 146 -11.97 -1.63 -1.83
N HIS A 147 -11.40 -0.75 -2.64
CA HIS A 147 -11.71 -0.68 -4.07
C HIS A 147 -11.32 -1.98 -4.77
N GLN A 148 -10.09 -2.47 -4.57
CA GLN A 148 -9.63 -3.71 -5.18
C GLN A 148 -10.50 -4.91 -4.76
N VAL A 149 -10.78 -5.05 -3.48
CA VAL A 149 -11.60 -6.16 -2.98
C VAL A 149 -13.03 -6.09 -3.51
N PHE A 150 -13.60 -4.90 -3.66
CA PHE A 150 -14.91 -4.74 -4.30
C PHE A 150 -14.88 -5.28 -5.73
N HIS A 151 -13.91 -4.86 -6.55
CA HIS A 151 -13.84 -5.27 -7.97
C HIS A 151 -13.47 -6.73 -8.17
N GLU A 152 -12.54 -7.28 -7.37
CA GLU A 152 -12.20 -8.72 -7.42
C GLU A 152 -13.40 -9.62 -7.05
N LEU A 153 -14.35 -9.08 -6.28
CA LEU A 153 -15.52 -9.82 -5.81
C LEU A 153 -16.83 -9.36 -6.44
N ALA A 154 -16.85 -8.30 -7.25
CA ALA A 154 -18.08 -7.76 -7.83
C ALA A 154 -18.76 -8.77 -8.78
N ASP A 155 -17.97 -9.64 -9.42
CA ASP A 155 -18.46 -10.75 -10.25
C ASP A 155 -18.87 -11.98 -9.43
N GLN A 156 -18.50 -12.04 -8.15
CA GLN A 156 -18.90 -13.09 -7.23
C GLN A 156 -20.07 -12.57 -6.41
N LEU A 157 -21.20 -13.27 -6.42
CA LEU A 157 -22.40 -12.94 -5.61
C LEU A 157 -22.15 -12.94 -4.06
N ASN A 158 -20.89 -12.92 -3.61
CA ASN A 158 -20.41 -13.14 -2.25
C ASN A 158 -19.19 -12.25 -1.87
N VAL A 159 -19.23 -10.94 -2.17
CA VAL A 159 -18.30 -9.92 -1.62
C VAL A 159 -18.09 -10.08 -0.08
N CYS A 160 -19.11 -10.59 0.61
CA CYS A 160 -19.16 -10.83 2.05
C CYS A 160 -18.20 -11.94 2.58
N LEU A 161 -17.94 -13.01 1.81
CA LEU A 161 -17.20 -14.18 2.34
C LEU A 161 -15.68 -14.00 2.35
N THR A 162 -15.12 -13.25 1.40
CA THR A 162 -13.66 -13.10 1.28
C THR A 162 -13.11 -12.07 2.27
N LEU A 163 -13.87 -11.00 2.57
CA LEU A 163 -13.53 -10.01 3.60
C LEU A 163 -13.58 -10.56 5.03
N LYS A 164 -14.51 -11.48 5.28
CA LYS A 164 -14.60 -12.23 6.54
C LYS A 164 -13.29 -12.96 6.86
N HIS A 165 -12.58 -13.44 5.84
CA HIS A 165 -11.26 -14.03 5.99
C HIS A 165 -10.13 -12.99 6.03
N LEU A 166 -10.26 -11.87 5.32
CA LEU A 166 -9.23 -10.82 5.23
C LEU A 166 -8.99 -10.09 6.56
N VAL A 167 -10.06 -9.84 7.33
CA VAL A 167 -10.00 -9.17 8.63
C VAL A 167 -11.02 -9.81 9.56
N ASP A 168 -10.59 -10.43 10.67
CA ASP A 168 -11.39 -11.19 11.67
C ASP A 168 -12.53 -10.41 12.39
N LYS A 169 -13.08 -9.36 11.79
CA LYS A 169 -14.04 -8.41 12.37
C LYS A 169 -15.48 -8.59 11.87
N TRP A 170 -15.79 -9.66 11.15
CA TRP A 170 -17.04 -9.75 10.39
C TRP A 170 -17.97 -10.88 10.86
N ASP A 171 -18.81 -10.61 11.85
CA ASP A 171 -19.85 -11.56 12.26
C ASP A 171 -21.22 -10.94 12.67
N ALA A 172 -21.40 -9.61 12.73
CA ALA A 172 -22.70 -9.05 13.15
C ALA A 172 -23.16 -7.75 12.45
N HIS A 173 -22.26 -6.81 12.16
CA HIS A 173 -22.66 -5.49 11.65
C HIS A 173 -23.05 -5.46 10.16
N PHE A 174 -22.56 -6.40 9.35
CA PHE A 174 -22.86 -6.41 7.91
C PHE A 174 -24.25 -6.94 7.60
N GLU A 175 -24.75 -7.94 8.33
CA GLU A 175 -26.14 -8.40 8.18
C GLU A 175 -27.14 -7.29 8.51
N TYR A 176 -26.77 -6.38 9.42
CA TYR A 176 -27.56 -5.19 9.73
C TYR A 176 -27.51 -4.15 8.60
N PHE A 177 -26.35 -3.98 7.94
CA PHE A 177 -26.16 -3.03 6.84
C PHE A 177 -26.79 -3.52 5.53
N ALA A 178 -26.78 -4.83 5.28
CA ALA A 178 -27.37 -5.47 4.10
C ALA A 178 -28.90 -5.56 4.17
N LYS A 179 -29.50 -5.44 5.37
CA LYS A 179 -30.97 -5.42 5.54
C LYS A 179 -31.64 -4.24 4.84
N ASP A 180 -30.91 -3.14 4.62
CA ASP A 180 -31.43 -1.95 3.94
C ASP A 180 -31.39 -2.08 2.40
N PHE A 181 -30.70 -3.07 1.83
CA PHE A 181 -30.57 -3.25 0.38
C PHE A 181 -30.49 -4.74 -0.02
N PRO A 182 -31.62 -5.41 -0.29
CA PRO A 182 -31.61 -6.81 -0.68
C PRO A 182 -31.05 -6.97 -2.11
N GLY A 183 -29.80 -7.43 -2.20
CA GLY A 183 -29.28 -8.13 -3.38
C GLY A 183 -28.13 -7.48 -4.14
N TYR A 184 -27.91 -6.16 -4.01
CA TYR A 184 -26.85 -5.45 -4.74
C TYR A 184 -26.30 -4.30 -3.88
N MET A 185 -24.99 -4.31 -3.63
CA MET A 185 -24.26 -3.23 -2.95
C MET A 185 -23.41 -2.49 -3.99
N THR A 186 -23.56 -1.18 -4.07
CA THR A 186 -22.72 -0.33 -4.92
C THR A 186 -21.33 -0.16 -4.32
N GLU A 187 -20.34 0.17 -5.15
CA GLU A 187 -18.97 0.44 -4.70
C GLU A 187 -18.92 1.55 -3.63
N ALA A 188 -19.76 2.58 -3.79
CA ALA A 188 -19.86 3.70 -2.85
C ALA A 188 -20.38 3.27 -1.47
N GLU A 189 -21.38 2.39 -1.44
CA GLU A 189 -21.92 1.82 -0.20
C GLU A 189 -20.90 0.91 0.48
N PHE A 190 -20.21 0.07 -0.30
CA PHE A 190 -19.14 -0.78 0.19
C PHE A 190 -18.00 0.04 0.79
N LYS A 191 -17.57 1.10 0.10
CA LYS A 191 -16.54 2.02 0.61
C LYS A 191 -16.98 2.67 1.92
N LYS A 192 -18.23 3.14 2.01
CA LYS A 192 -18.76 3.75 3.25
C LYS A 192 -18.78 2.75 4.41
N PHE A 193 -19.14 1.49 4.14
CA PHE A 193 -19.07 0.43 5.13
C PHE A 193 -17.63 0.21 5.61
N CYS A 194 -16.67 0.10 4.68
CA CYS A 194 -15.26 -0.07 5.03
C CYS A 194 -14.73 1.09 5.86
N ASP A 195 -15.03 2.34 5.45
CA ASP A 195 -14.66 3.55 6.16
C ASP A 195 -15.20 3.54 7.61
N MET A 196 -16.42 3.02 7.82
CA MET A 196 -17.04 2.92 9.14
C MET A 196 -16.43 1.83 10.03
N GLN A 197 -16.11 0.66 9.47
CA GLN A 197 -15.64 -0.50 10.27
C GLN A 197 -14.13 -0.50 10.53
N TYR A 198 -13.36 -0.03 9.54
CA TYR A 198 -11.90 -0.12 9.52
C TYR A 198 -11.23 1.25 9.54
N GLY A 199 -12.01 2.34 9.43
CA GLY A 199 -11.50 3.67 9.18
C GLY A 199 -11.23 3.89 7.69
N ARG A 200 -10.92 5.14 7.32
CA ARG A 200 -10.66 5.52 5.92
C ARG A 200 -9.40 4.88 5.31
N LYS A 201 -8.56 4.24 6.13
CA LYS A 201 -7.30 3.64 5.71
C LYS A 201 -6.94 2.44 6.58
N ILE A 202 -6.51 1.35 5.95
CA ILE A 202 -6.13 0.11 6.63
C ILE A 202 -4.61 0.04 6.73
N GLN A 203 -4.09 -0.15 7.93
CA GLN A 203 -2.66 -0.34 8.11
C GLN A 203 -2.25 -1.75 7.68
N VAL A 204 -1.23 -1.83 6.84
CA VAL A 204 -0.67 -3.06 6.26
C VAL A 204 0.83 -3.12 6.46
N ALA A 205 1.38 -4.33 6.39
CA ALA A 205 2.81 -4.59 6.29
C ALA A 205 3.14 -5.01 4.85
N LEU A 206 4.01 -4.24 4.20
CA LEU A 206 4.61 -4.58 2.91
C LEU A 206 5.92 -5.31 3.17
N LYS A 207 5.93 -6.63 2.95
CA LYS A 207 7.14 -7.47 3.03
C LYS A 207 7.76 -7.58 1.64
N PHE A 208 8.80 -6.79 1.42
CA PHE A 208 9.66 -6.81 0.25
C PHE A 208 10.60 -8.01 0.34
N MET A 209 10.65 -8.85 -0.69
CA MET A 209 11.41 -10.10 -0.74
C MET A 209 12.38 -10.07 -1.92
N ARG A 210 13.62 -10.50 -1.66
CA ARG A 210 14.72 -10.47 -2.64
C ARG A 210 14.69 -11.67 -3.60
N ARG A 211 14.35 -12.85 -3.10
CA ARG A 211 14.40 -14.10 -3.88
C ARG A 211 13.02 -14.51 -4.33
N GLU A 212 12.87 -14.75 -5.62
CA GLU A 212 11.63 -15.24 -6.23
C GLU A 212 11.18 -16.59 -5.67
N GLU A 213 12.12 -17.52 -5.46
CA GLU A 213 11.84 -18.84 -4.90
C GLU A 213 11.17 -18.75 -3.51
N ASP A 214 11.69 -17.85 -2.66
CA ASP A 214 11.17 -17.63 -1.31
C ASP A 214 9.76 -17.02 -1.36
N TYR A 215 9.58 -16.03 -2.23
CA TYR A 215 8.28 -15.39 -2.45
C TYR A 215 7.24 -16.36 -2.99
N THR A 216 7.57 -17.13 -4.03
CA THR A 216 6.67 -18.08 -4.67
C THR A 216 6.21 -19.13 -3.68
N LYS A 217 7.16 -19.68 -2.91
CA LYS A 217 6.86 -20.68 -1.89
C LYS A 217 5.98 -20.13 -0.77
N GLU A 218 6.27 -18.94 -0.27
CA GLU A 218 5.45 -18.22 0.71
C GLU A 218 4.01 -18.05 0.21
N VAL A 219 3.84 -17.61 -1.05
CA VAL A 219 2.52 -17.40 -1.68
C VAL A 219 1.77 -18.72 -1.89
N GLU A 220 2.45 -19.76 -2.38
CA GLU A 220 1.86 -21.09 -2.61
C GLU A 220 1.36 -21.72 -1.33
N VAL A 221 2.18 -21.73 -0.28
CA VAL A 221 1.80 -22.30 1.02
C VAL A 221 0.64 -21.50 1.63
N ARG A 222 0.67 -20.17 1.55
CA ARG A 222 -0.46 -19.33 2.02
C ARG A 222 -1.74 -19.60 1.25
N ARG A 223 -1.68 -19.70 -0.09
CA ARG A 223 -2.85 -20.06 -0.91
C ARG A 223 -3.41 -21.43 -0.54
N LEU A 224 -2.55 -22.43 -0.40
CA LEU A 224 -2.93 -23.77 0.03
C LEU A 224 -3.66 -23.72 1.38
N ILE A 225 -3.09 -22.99 2.35
CA ILE A 225 -3.66 -22.84 3.67
C ILE A 225 -4.99 -22.08 3.62
N SER A 226 -5.10 -20.99 2.85
CA SER A 226 -6.33 -20.20 2.74
C SER A 226 -7.54 -20.99 2.18
N THR A 227 -7.32 -22.11 1.49
CA THR A 227 -8.41 -23.02 1.08
C THR A 227 -8.94 -23.90 2.23
N ARG A 228 -8.27 -23.91 3.38
CA ARG A 228 -8.62 -24.70 4.56
C ARG A 228 -9.47 -23.86 5.53
N GLY A 229 -10.28 -24.53 6.37
CA GLY A 229 -11.08 -23.83 7.39
C GLY A 229 -10.24 -23.31 8.57
N HIS A 230 -10.70 -22.24 9.23
CA HIS A 230 -10.14 -21.68 10.50
C HIS A 230 -8.72 -21.08 10.44
N VAL A 231 -8.22 -20.75 9.26
CA VAL A 231 -6.87 -20.20 9.03
C VAL A 231 -6.63 -18.89 9.76
N SER A 232 -7.60 -17.97 9.69
CA SER A 232 -7.42 -16.59 10.12
C SER A 232 -7.17 -16.45 11.62
N LYS A 233 -7.60 -17.41 12.43
CA LYS A 233 -7.38 -17.43 13.88
C LYS A 233 -5.90 -17.58 14.25
N TYR A 234 -5.13 -18.34 13.47
CA TYR A 234 -3.77 -18.73 13.83
C TYR A 234 -2.71 -18.24 12.85
N MET A 235 -3.11 -17.81 11.65
CA MET A 235 -2.22 -17.38 10.59
C MET A 235 -2.74 -16.10 9.96
N LEU A 236 -1.83 -15.28 9.43
CA LEU A 236 -2.21 -14.11 8.65
C LEU A 236 -2.61 -14.49 7.23
N ASN A 237 -3.79 -14.04 6.80
CA ASN A 237 -4.16 -14.13 5.40
C ASN A 237 -3.43 -13.05 4.59
N MET A 238 -3.12 -13.38 3.34
CA MET A 238 -2.58 -12.40 2.40
C MET A 238 -3.65 -11.39 2.04
N LEU A 239 -3.23 -10.13 1.92
CA LEU A 239 -4.05 -9.10 1.31
C LEU A 239 -3.78 -9.06 -0.20
N PRO A 240 -4.74 -8.56 -1.00
CA PRO A 240 -4.51 -8.35 -2.42
C PRO A 240 -3.24 -7.52 -2.66
N SER A 241 -2.31 -8.11 -3.40
CA SER A 241 -0.99 -7.56 -3.69
C SER A 241 -0.97 -6.99 -5.12
N PRO A 242 -0.12 -5.99 -5.40
CA PRO A 242 0.04 -5.47 -6.77
C PRO A 242 0.55 -6.57 -7.71
N SER A 243 0.35 -6.37 -9.02
CA SER A 243 0.93 -7.28 -10.01
C SER A 243 2.47 -7.24 -9.94
N PRO A 244 3.17 -8.36 -10.18
CA PRO A 244 4.63 -8.40 -10.16
C PRO A 244 5.28 -7.36 -11.08
N ASP A 245 4.74 -7.20 -12.30
CA ASP A 245 5.29 -6.28 -13.31
C ASP A 245 5.12 -4.79 -12.96
N GLU A 246 4.00 -4.41 -12.32
CA GLU A 246 3.82 -3.06 -11.82
C GLU A 246 4.71 -2.78 -10.61
N PHE A 247 4.85 -3.77 -9.73
CA PHE A 247 5.65 -3.64 -8.53
C PHE A 247 7.15 -3.54 -8.83
N GLU A 248 7.67 -4.38 -9.73
CA GLU A 248 9.10 -4.34 -10.12
C GLU A 248 9.48 -2.98 -10.72
N ARG A 249 8.60 -2.38 -11.54
CA ARG A 249 8.82 -1.04 -12.08
C ARG A 249 8.81 0.04 -11.00
N ALA A 250 7.98 -0.11 -9.97
CA ALA A 250 7.84 0.88 -8.90
C ALA A 250 8.93 0.80 -7.84
N VAL A 251 9.44 -0.40 -7.53
CA VAL A 251 10.37 -0.61 -6.40
C VAL A 251 11.77 -0.06 -6.67
N GLY A 252 12.17 0.05 -7.94
CA GLY A 252 13.52 0.51 -8.32
C GLY A 252 13.87 1.91 -7.83
N SER A 253 12.86 2.78 -7.64
CA SER A 253 13.05 4.14 -7.12
C SER A 253 12.92 4.24 -5.60
N LEU A 254 12.72 3.13 -4.89
CA LEU A 254 12.42 3.13 -3.47
C LEU A 254 13.67 2.83 -2.63
N SER A 255 13.88 3.65 -1.61
CA SER A 255 14.88 3.45 -0.57
C SER A 255 14.21 3.45 0.81
N VAL A 256 14.89 2.90 1.81
CA VAL A 256 14.43 2.95 3.21
C VAL A 256 15.55 3.39 4.14
N ASN A 257 15.15 3.81 5.35
CA ASN A 257 16.04 4.31 6.39
C ASN A 257 16.89 5.51 5.93
N ASN A 258 16.24 6.57 5.42
CA ASN A 258 16.90 7.78 4.91
C ASN A 258 17.93 7.46 3.82
N ASP A 259 17.49 6.80 2.75
CA ASP A 259 18.30 6.45 1.58
C ASP A 259 19.47 5.47 1.80
N GLN A 260 19.59 4.87 3.00
CA GLN A 260 20.68 3.95 3.32
C GLN A 260 20.54 2.57 2.67
N LEU A 261 19.31 2.14 2.36
CA LEU A 261 19.05 0.83 1.76
C LEU A 261 18.13 0.97 0.56
N SER A 262 18.67 0.74 -0.63
CA SER A 262 17.86 0.60 -1.85
C SER A 262 17.03 -0.68 -1.79
N LEU A 263 15.77 -0.58 -2.20
CA LEU A 263 14.86 -1.71 -2.35
C LEU A 263 14.81 -2.27 -3.78
N ALA A 264 15.65 -1.78 -4.70
CA ALA A 264 15.66 -2.21 -6.10
C ALA A 264 15.87 -3.73 -6.29
N ASP A 265 16.63 -4.37 -5.39
CA ASP A 265 16.87 -5.81 -5.41
C ASP A 265 15.71 -6.64 -4.79
N PHE A 266 14.72 -5.99 -4.17
CA PHE A 266 13.59 -6.65 -3.51
C PHE A 266 12.34 -6.59 -4.38
N LYS A 267 12.39 -7.32 -5.49
CA LYS A 267 11.43 -7.25 -6.60
C LYS A 267 10.10 -7.94 -6.34
N HIS A 268 9.93 -8.59 -5.20
CA HIS A 268 8.69 -9.29 -4.86
C HIS A 268 8.09 -8.69 -3.60
N VAL A 269 6.75 -8.62 -3.53
CA VAL A 269 6.05 -8.07 -2.37
C VAL A 269 4.91 -8.95 -1.91
N LEU A 270 4.83 -9.08 -0.60
CA LEU A 270 3.70 -9.68 0.10
C LEU A 270 3.02 -8.61 0.95
N VAL A 271 1.73 -8.39 0.74
CA VAL A 271 0.92 -7.48 1.55
C VAL A 271 0.22 -8.28 2.65
N LEU A 272 0.47 -7.92 3.92
CA LEU A 272 -0.11 -8.56 5.10
C LEU A 272 -0.83 -7.54 5.97
N PRO A 273 -1.82 -7.95 6.79
CA PRO A 273 -2.33 -7.09 7.86
C PRO A 273 -1.19 -6.63 8.78
N ALA A 274 -1.21 -5.36 9.18
CA ALA A 274 -0.24 -4.88 10.17
C ALA A 274 -0.44 -5.61 11.50
N ALA A 275 0.68 -6.01 12.11
CA ALA A 275 0.71 -6.61 13.43
C ALA A 275 1.33 -5.65 14.45
N ASP A 276 1.00 -5.84 15.73
CA ASP A 276 1.45 -4.94 16.79
C ASP A 276 2.93 -5.16 17.09
N ARG A 277 3.29 -6.38 17.52
CA ARG A 277 4.63 -6.76 17.97
C ARG A 277 4.89 -8.23 17.71
N SER A 278 6.16 -8.56 17.46
CA SER A 278 6.61 -9.95 17.48
C SER A 278 6.56 -10.52 18.90
N LEU A 279 6.50 -11.84 19.04
CA LEU A 279 6.59 -12.51 20.34
C LEU A 279 7.94 -12.21 21.03
N GLU A 280 8.99 -11.99 20.24
CA GLU A 280 10.28 -11.53 20.75
C GLU A 280 10.20 -10.15 21.40
N ASP A 281 9.59 -9.19 20.69
CA ASP A 281 9.37 -7.84 21.23
C ASP A 281 8.47 -7.86 22.46
N ILE A 282 7.41 -8.68 22.47
CA ILE A 282 6.55 -8.85 23.64
C ILE A 282 7.38 -9.35 24.82
N PHE A 283 8.17 -10.40 24.62
CA PHE A 283 8.99 -10.98 25.66
C PHE A 283 9.97 -9.97 26.26
N PHE A 284 10.72 -9.24 25.42
CA PHE A 284 11.75 -8.31 25.89
C PHE A 284 11.20 -6.97 26.40
N LYS A 285 10.19 -6.41 25.75
CA LYS A 285 9.69 -5.05 26.02
C LYS A 285 8.50 -5.03 26.98
N GLU A 286 7.65 -6.05 26.97
CA GLU A 286 6.47 -6.12 27.85
C GLU A 286 6.71 -6.94 29.11
N ARG A 287 7.77 -7.78 29.12
CA ARG A 287 8.16 -8.62 30.26
C ARG A 287 6.95 -9.39 30.84
N PRO A 288 6.30 -10.23 30.02
CA PRO A 288 5.05 -10.89 30.38
C PRO A 288 5.20 -11.78 31.62
N SER A 289 4.12 -11.88 32.40
CA SER A 289 4.07 -12.79 33.55
C SER A 289 4.13 -14.26 33.10
N ALA A 290 4.49 -15.17 34.01
CA ALA A 290 4.52 -16.61 33.72
C ALA A 290 3.18 -17.14 33.17
N ASN A 291 2.05 -16.62 33.65
CA ASN A 291 0.73 -16.99 33.15
C ASN A 291 0.51 -16.54 31.70
N LEU A 292 0.90 -15.31 31.36
CA LEU A 292 0.81 -14.82 29.98
C LEU A 292 1.75 -15.58 29.04
N ILE A 293 2.96 -15.93 29.50
CA ILE A 293 3.88 -16.77 28.73
C ILE A 293 3.24 -18.13 28.41
N ARG A 294 2.60 -18.79 29.40
CA ARG A 294 1.90 -20.06 29.17
C ARG A 294 0.78 -19.92 28.14
N PHE A 295 -0.02 -18.86 28.25
CA PHE A 295 -1.08 -18.56 27.28
C PHE A 295 -0.54 -18.37 25.86
N LEU A 296 0.50 -17.54 25.69
CA LEU A 296 1.11 -17.29 24.38
C LEU A 296 1.72 -18.55 23.76
N LEU A 297 2.34 -19.41 24.59
CA LEU A 297 2.88 -20.70 24.13
C LEU A 297 1.75 -21.67 23.73
N GLU A 298 0.63 -21.67 24.43
CA GLU A 298 -0.54 -22.46 24.07
C GLU A 298 -1.13 -22.01 22.72
N GLU A 299 -1.23 -20.70 22.47
CA GLU A 299 -1.64 -20.17 21.16
C GLU A 299 -0.66 -20.58 20.04
N ALA A 300 0.65 -20.45 20.29
CA ALA A 300 1.68 -20.88 19.33
C ALA A 300 1.59 -22.39 19.02
N ALA A 301 1.42 -23.22 20.05
CA ALA A 301 1.27 -24.66 19.91
C ALA A 301 0.00 -25.02 19.13
N HIS A 302 -1.11 -24.29 19.34
CA HIS A 302 -2.33 -24.49 18.56
C HIS A 302 -2.15 -24.13 17.08
N ALA A 303 -1.44 -23.05 16.77
CA ALA A 303 -1.14 -22.68 15.39
C ALA A 303 -0.32 -23.77 14.68
N LEU A 304 0.73 -24.27 15.34
CA LEU A 304 1.56 -25.36 14.80
C LEU A 304 0.76 -26.66 14.66
N ARG A 305 -0.06 -27.03 15.66
CA ARG A 305 -0.92 -28.22 15.59
C ARG A 305 -1.88 -28.15 14.41
N LEU A 306 -2.45 -26.98 14.12
CA LEU A 306 -3.32 -26.80 12.98
C LEU A 306 -2.56 -26.99 11.67
N LEU A 307 -1.37 -26.39 11.54
CA LEU A 307 -0.52 -26.56 10.36
C LEU A 307 -0.16 -28.03 10.11
N HIS A 308 0.22 -28.74 11.19
CA HIS A 308 0.54 -30.17 11.14
C HIS A 308 -0.69 -31.02 10.77
N SER A 309 -1.90 -30.61 11.15
CA SER A 309 -3.13 -31.32 10.73
C SER A 309 -3.41 -31.27 9.22
N TRP A 310 -2.69 -30.41 8.50
CA TRP A 310 -2.73 -30.32 7.04
C TRP A 310 -1.49 -30.91 6.37
N ASP A 311 -0.72 -31.69 7.11
CA ASP A 311 0.54 -32.26 6.65
C ASP A 311 1.55 -31.19 6.22
N ILE A 312 1.58 -30.04 6.90
CA ILE A 312 2.56 -28.97 6.66
C ILE A 312 3.39 -28.75 7.92
N MET A 313 4.71 -28.67 7.76
CA MET A 313 5.68 -28.24 8.76
C MET A 313 6.10 -26.80 8.47
N HIS A 314 6.26 -25.99 9.51
CA HIS A 314 6.67 -24.58 9.33
C HIS A 314 8.14 -24.42 8.88
N GLY A 315 9.05 -25.26 9.37
CA GLY A 315 10.47 -25.25 8.98
C GLY A 315 11.34 -24.13 9.61
N ASP A 316 10.75 -23.04 10.11
CA ASP A 316 11.48 -21.94 10.78
C ASP A 316 10.75 -21.41 12.04
N VAL A 317 10.64 -22.23 13.09
CA VAL A 317 9.91 -21.83 14.31
C VAL A 317 10.82 -21.02 15.23
N LYS A 318 10.54 -19.72 15.35
CA LYS A 318 11.25 -18.77 16.23
C LYS A 318 10.31 -17.67 16.73
N LYS A 319 10.68 -16.99 17.82
CA LYS A 319 9.87 -15.90 18.42
C LYS A 319 9.54 -14.77 17.43
N LEU A 320 10.41 -14.52 16.46
CA LEU A 320 10.19 -13.50 15.42
C LEU A 320 9.05 -13.88 14.45
N ASN A 321 8.77 -15.17 14.27
CA ASN A 321 7.77 -15.67 13.33
C ASN A 321 6.38 -15.80 13.97
N PHE A 322 6.21 -15.28 15.19
CA PHE A 322 4.91 -15.11 15.82
C PHE A 322 4.69 -13.64 16.09
N VAL A 323 3.54 -13.12 15.67
CA VAL A 323 3.17 -11.70 15.85
C VAL A 323 1.80 -11.59 16.49
N ARG A 324 1.62 -10.60 17.36
CA ARG A 324 0.32 -10.31 17.98
C ARG A 324 -0.50 -9.40 17.09
N VAL A 325 -1.73 -9.82 16.81
CA VAL A 325 -2.73 -9.08 16.04
C VAL A 325 -4.02 -9.10 16.83
N LYS A 326 -4.49 -7.93 17.29
CA LYS A 326 -5.73 -7.81 18.10
C LYS A 326 -5.78 -8.80 19.27
N HIS A 327 -4.69 -8.87 20.04
CA HIS A 327 -4.52 -9.72 21.23
C HIS A 327 -4.39 -11.23 20.99
N GLN A 328 -4.34 -11.69 19.73
CA GLN A 328 -4.09 -13.09 19.40
C GLN A 328 -2.74 -13.25 18.72
N LEU A 329 -2.03 -14.35 19.05
CA LEU A 329 -0.79 -14.68 18.40
C LEU A 329 -1.02 -15.36 17.04
N LYS A 330 -0.33 -14.90 16.01
CA LYS A 330 -0.41 -15.43 14.65
C LYS A 330 0.96 -15.82 14.12
N LEU A 331 1.02 -16.96 13.45
CA LEU A 331 2.20 -17.48 12.78
C LEU A 331 2.38 -16.80 11.41
N ILE A 332 3.63 -16.43 11.10
CA ILE A 332 4.06 -15.78 9.87
C ILE A 332 5.33 -16.44 9.34
N ASP A 333 5.73 -16.09 8.10
CA ASP A 333 6.99 -16.51 7.47
C ASP A 333 7.04 -18.02 7.15
N LEU A 334 6.26 -18.42 6.13
CA LEU A 334 6.07 -19.78 5.63
C LEU A 334 7.00 -20.11 4.44
N ASP A 335 8.04 -19.31 4.17
CA ASP A 335 9.00 -19.56 3.09
C ASP A 335 9.85 -20.82 3.36
N ALA A 336 10.01 -21.20 4.62
CA ALA A 336 10.62 -22.45 5.04
C ALA A 336 9.63 -23.62 5.12
N ALA A 337 8.32 -23.38 4.97
CA ALA A 337 7.32 -24.41 5.19
C ALA A 337 7.40 -25.54 4.16
N THR A 338 7.05 -26.76 4.55
CA THR A 338 7.15 -27.93 3.67
C THR A 338 6.08 -28.96 4.01
N VAL A 339 5.69 -29.77 3.02
CA VAL A 339 4.75 -30.86 3.25
C VAL A 339 5.45 -31.96 4.06
N MET A 340 4.79 -32.53 5.06
CA MET A 340 5.32 -33.62 5.87
C MET A 340 5.75 -34.80 4.98
N ASN A 341 6.85 -35.45 5.37
CA ASN A 341 7.47 -36.57 4.64
C ASN A 341 8.12 -36.20 3.29
N THR A 342 8.30 -34.92 2.99
CA THR A 342 9.19 -34.46 1.90
C THR A 342 10.59 -34.18 2.44
N LEU A 343 11.61 -34.27 1.58
CA LEU A 343 12.99 -34.03 1.99
C LEU A 343 13.15 -32.56 2.43
N MET A 344 13.42 -32.33 3.71
CA MET A 344 13.77 -31.00 4.23
C MET A 344 15.21 -30.67 3.84
N GLY A 345 15.49 -29.46 3.33
CA GLY A 345 16.88 -29.13 2.99
C GLY A 345 17.19 -27.81 2.28
N SER A 346 16.22 -27.06 1.76
CA SER A 346 16.55 -25.78 1.11
C SER A 346 16.78 -24.64 2.10
N LYS A 347 16.05 -24.63 3.23
CA LYS A 347 16.25 -23.72 4.38
C LYS A 347 15.72 -24.39 5.66
N PHE A 348 16.58 -24.52 6.67
CA PHE A 348 16.18 -24.88 8.03
C PHE A 348 16.90 -23.95 9.00
N SER A 349 16.11 -23.26 9.82
CA SER A 349 16.62 -22.44 10.91
C SER A 349 15.71 -22.69 12.10
N SER A 350 16.21 -23.40 13.11
CA SER A 350 15.54 -23.42 14.40
C SER A 350 16.38 -22.61 15.38
N GLY A 351 15.81 -21.52 15.89
CA GLY A 351 16.33 -20.87 17.08
C GLY A 351 15.85 -21.53 18.39
N VAL A 352 14.84 -22.42 18.35
CA VAL A 352 14.09 -22.84 19.56
C VAL A 352 13.74 -24.34 19.62
N LEU A 353 13.63 -25.07 18.50
CA LEU A 353 13.15 -26.47 18.50
C LEU A 353 13.94 -27.36 17.52
N PRO A 354 14.53 -28.49 17.97
CA PRO A 354 15.17 -29.44 17.04
C PRO A 354 14.17 -29.91 15.97
N PRO A 355 14.67 -30.27 14.77
CA PRO A 355 13.87 -30.50 13.56
C PRO A 355 12.71 -31.49 13.72
#